data_AF-A0A091BFF7-F1
#
_entry.id   AF-A0A091BFF7-F1
#
_cell.length_a   1.000
_cell.length_b   1.000
_cell.length_c   1.000
_cell.angle_alpha   90.00
_cell.angle_beta   90.00
_cell.angle_gamma   90.00
#
_symmetry.space_group_name_H-M   'P 1'
#
loop_
_entity.id
_entity.type
_entity.pdbx_description
1 polymer ?
#
loop_
_entity_poly.entity_id
_entity_poly.type
_entity_poly.pdbx_seq_one_letter_code
_entity_poly.pdbx_strand_id
1 'polypeptide(L)'
;MSFDRRTLTLQLCGLMFAVAMAVGLQAREKLATVDQAYPYRVADSVRGGCGFDYIDLDGHASPLPLAITGDDADDTGALLTLREPFELYQRPSPSLVVSGNGYLAAVDALAADDGSDFANACPEDVGRRPPGGSRILVYHDDLRARPGGGVRHAWFPSCPRASDSGEPEPCTVIEWNGYERVSPLPSSRPLQAQAVLYHRSHEIALQYASVDDSHAASATIGVMGLEGRAARSASCNLEQRTLARSSVCFFDPR
;
A
#
# COMPACT_ATOMS: atom_id res chain seq x y z
N MET A 1 16.06 65.30 6.25
CA MET A 1 16.62 64.00 5.81
C MET A 1 15.67 63.41 4.77
N SER A 2 16.03 63.49 3.49
CA SER A 2 15.25 62.91 2.40
C SER A 2 15.70 61.46 2.22
N PHE A 3 14.90 60.50 2.66
CA PHE A 3 15.16 59.09 2.36
C PHE A 3 14.95 58.87 0.86
N ASP A 4 15.99 58.43 0.17
CA ASP A 4 15.95 58.12 -1.26
C ASP A 4 15.01 56.92 -1.48
N ARG A 5 13.85 57.21 -2.08
CA ARG A 5 12.83 56.20 -2.39
C ARG A 5 13.38 55.07 -3.28
N ARG A 6 14.44 55.31 -4.06
CA ARG A 6 15.05 54.27 -4.90
C ARG A 6 15.78 53.22 -4.06
N THR A 7 16.44 53.63 -2.97
CA THR A 7 17.16 52.72 -2.07
C THR A 7 16.20 51.82 -1.32
N LEU A 8 15.05 52.34 -0.88
CA LEU A 8 14.04 51.57 -0.16
C LEU A 8 13.41 50.49 -1.05
N THR A 9 13.07 50.82 -2.30
CA THR A 9 12.48 49.85 -3.24
C THR A 9 13.45 48.72 -3.58
N LEU A 10 14.73 49.03 -3.79
CA LEU A 10 15.76 48.01 -4.05
C LEU A 10 15.96 47.08 -2.85
N GLN A 11 15.93 47.60 -1.62
CA GLN A 11 16.01 46.78 -0.41
C GLN A 11 14.81 45.86 -0.23
N LEU A 12 13.59 46.36 -0.48
CA LEU A 12 12.36 45.56 -0.42
C LEU A 12 12.34 44.45 -1.49
N CYS A 13 12.73 44.76 -2.73
CA CYS A 13 12.86 43.75 -3.79
C CYS A 13 13.91 42.68 -3.44
N GLY A 14 15.05 43.08 -2.89
CA GLY A 14 16.09 42.15 -2.44
C GLY A 14 15.62 41.24 -1.30
N LEU A 15 14.89 41.78 -0.32
CA LEU A 15 14.34 41.00 0.79
C LEU A 15 13.29 39.98 0.31
N MET A 16 12.39 40.40 -0.58
CA MET A 16 11.37 39.53 -1.16
C MET A 16 11.99 38.39 -1.99
N PHE A 17 13.04 38.67 -2.76
CA PHE A 17 13.75 37.65 -3.52
C PHE A 17 14.48 36.65 -2.59
N ALA A 18 15.12 37.13 -1.52
CA ALA A 18 15.77 36.27 -0.54
C ALA A 18 14.76 35.37 0.20
N VAL A 19 13.59 35.90 0.57
CA VAL A 19 12.50 35.12 1.17
C VAL A 19 11.98 34.06 0.20
N ALA A 20 11.74 34.42 -1.06
CA ALA A 20 11.28 33.47 -2.08
C ALA A 20 12.30 32.34 -2.30
N MET A 21 13.60 32.66 -2.33
CA MET A 21 14.65 31.64 -2.45
C MET A 21 14.76 30.74 -1.21
N ALA A 22 14.65 31.30 0.00
CA ALA A 22 14.69 30.53 1.24
C ALA A 22 13.48 29.57 1.34
N VAL A 23 12.28 30.03 0.99
CA VAL A 23 11.06 29.21 0.92
C VAL A 23 11.20 28.13 -0.15
N GLY A 24 11.77 28.48 -1.32
CA GLY A 24 12.05 27.53 -2.40
C GLY A 24 13.05 26.44 -2.00
N LEU A 25 14.12 26.79 -1.28
CA LEU A 25 15.11 25.84 -0.78
C LEU A 25 14.51 24.91 0.28
N GLN A 26 13.78 25.46 1.26
CA GLN A 26 13.12 24.67 2.29
C GLN A 26 12.07 23.70 1.71
N ALA A 27 11.31 24.14 0.70
CA ALA A 27 10.37 23.27 -0.01
C ALA A 27 11.09 22.12 -0.74
N ARG A 28 12.25 22.40 -1.36
CA ARG A 28 13.06 21.40 -2.08
C ARG A 28 13.73 20.40 -1.15
N GLU A 29 14.25 20.83 0.01
CA GLU A 29 14.80 19.94 1.04
C GLU A 29 13.72 19.07 1.67
N LYS A 30 12.51 19.61 1.86
CA LYS A 30 11.35 18.84 2.36
C LYS A 30 10.87 17.80 1.36
N LEU A 31 10.99 18.05 0.05
CA LEU A 31 10.68 17.07 -1.00
C LEU A 31 11.75 15.98 -1.12
N ALA A 32 13.04 16.32 -0.97
CA ALA A 32 14.14 15.35 -1.02
C ALA A 32 14.21 14.41 0.21
N THR A 33 13.58 14.78 1.32
CA THR A 33 13.58 13.98 2.57
C THR A 33 12.43 12.98 2.68
N VAL A 34 11.37 13.12 1.89
CA VAL A 34 10.21 12.22 1.89
C VAL A 34 10.60 10.82 1.38
N ASP A 35 11.28 10.73 0.24
CA ASP A 35 11.70 9.42 -0.31
C ASP A 35 12.86 8.77 0.47
N GLN A 36 13.52 9.53 1.36
CA GLN A 36 14.64 9.07 2.18
C GLN A 36 14.27 8.70 3.62
N ALA A 37 13.05 8.98 4.08
CA ALA A 37 12.68 8.76 5.47
C ALA A 37 12.63 7.26 5.83
N TYR A 38 12.27 6.39 4.88
CA TYR A 38 12.21 4.95 5.07
C TYR A 38 12.23 4.16 3.75
N PRO A 39 13.41 3.77 3.23
CA PRO A 39 13.53 3.24 1.87
C PRO A 39 13.30 1.73 1.84
N TYR A 40 12.04 1.28 1.80
CA TYR A 40 11.74 -0.12 1.46
C TYR A 40 12.42 -0.48 0.13
N ARG A 41 13.18 -1.58 0.12
CA ARG A 41 13.70 -2.14 -1.14
C ARG A 41 12.57 -2.93 -1.81
N VAL A 42 12.43 -2.77 -3.13
CA VAL A 42 11.42 -3.48 -3.92
C VAL A 42 12.11 -4.44 -4.86
N ALA A 43 11.58 -5.65 -4.97
CA ALA A 43 11.91 -6.59 -6.04
C ALA A 43 10.63 -7.18 -6.63
N ASP A 44 10.73 -7.65 -7.87
CA ASP A 44 9.62 -8.28 -8.57
C ASP A 44 10.07 -9.60 -9.21
N SER A 45 9.12 -10.49 -9.47
CA SER A 45 9.42 -11.80 -10.08
C SER A 45 9.84 -11.71 -11.54
N VAL A 46 9.53 -10.60 -12.23
CA VAL A 46 9.82 -10.41 -13.66
C VAL A 46 11.30 -10.11 -13.88
N ARG A 47 11.92 -9.34 -12.99
CA ARG A 47 13.34 -8.96 -13.03
C ARG A 47 14.21 -9.87 -12.17
N GLY A 48 13.60 -10.81 -11.45
CA GLY A 48 14.25 -11.65 -10.45
C GLY A 48 14.41 -10.94 -9.12
N GLY A 49 14.29 -11.69 -8.02
CA GLY A 49 14.49 -11.18 -6.65
C GLY A 49 13.24 -11.15 -5.77
N CYS A 50 12.09 -11.58 -6.28
CA CYS A 50 10.92 -11.95 -5.48
C CYS A 50 10.28 -13.17 -6.15
N GLY A 51 10.40 -14.36 -5.57
CA GLY A 51 9.82 -15.58 -6.15
C GLY A 51 8.28 -15.53 -6.14
N PHE A 52 7.65 -16.00 -7.22
CA PHE A 52 6.21 -16.30 -7.22
C PHE A 52 6.01 -17.71 -6.68
N ASP A 53 5.37 -17.81 -5.52
CA ASP A 53 5.05 -19.06 -4.84
C ASP A 53 3.77 -18.83 -4.04
N TYR A 54 2.65 -19.00 -4.74
CA TYR A 54 1.32 -18.69 -4.23
C TYR A 54 0.91 -19.73 -3.18
N ILE A 55 0.51 -19.27 -2.00
CA ILE A 55 0.17 -20.16 -0.89
C ILE A 55 -1.27 -20.62 -1.07
N ASP A 56 -1.49 -21.92 -1.27
CA ASP A 56 -2.84 -22.45 -1.20
C ASP A 56 -3.36 -22.40 0.24
N LEU A 57 -4.52 -21.77 0.40
CA LEU A 57 -5.18 -21.55 1.69
C LEU A 57 -6.27 -22.58 1.99
N ASP A 58 -6.52 -23.52 1.07
CA ASP A 58 -7.56 -24.52 1.21
C ASP A 58 -7.35 -25.38 2.48
N GLY A 59 -8.40 -25.49 3.29
CA GLY A 59 -8.38 -26.23 4.57
C GLY A 59 -7.67 -25.53 5.73
N HIS A 60 -6.98 -24.40 5.50
CA HIS A 60 -6.25 -23.66 6.53
C HIS A 60 -6.80 -22.26 6.81
N ALA A 61 -7.47 -21.65 5.84
CA ALA A 61 -7.96 -20.29 5.99
C ALA A 61 -9.32 -20.17 6.68
N SER A 62 -9.48 -19.05 7.38
CA SER A 62 -10.75 -18.57 7.90
C SER A 62 -11.27 -17.45 6.98
N PRO A 63 -12.58 -17.41 6.68
CA PRO A 63 -13.17 -16.27 5.99
C PRO A 63 -13.06 -15.03 6.87
N LEU A 64 -12.74 -13.88 6.27
CA LEU A 64 -12.79 -12.58 6.92
C LEU A 64 -14.03 -11.83 6.40
N PRO A 65 -15.16 -11.82 7.15
CA PRO A 65 -16.36 -11.13 6.70
C PRO A 65 -16.13 -9.62 6.70
N LEU A 66 -16.15 -9.01 5.52
CA LEU A 66 -16.10 -7.56 5.39
C LEU A 66 -17.50 -6.97 5.62
N ALA A 67 -17.56 -5.87 6.37
CA ALA A 67 -18.77 -5.10 6.56
C ALA A 67 -18.78 -3.90 5.61
N ILE A 68 -19.97 -3.47 5.16
CA ILE A 68 -20.13 -2.20 4.46
C ILE A 68 -19.77 -1.09 5.44
N THR A 69 -18.85 -0.22 5.02
CA THR A 69 -18.31 0.84 5.88
C THR A 69 -18.51 2.23 5.30
N GLY A 70 -18.74 2.34 3.99
CA GLY A 70 -19.07 3.58 3.29
C GLY A 70 -20.55 3.72 2.93
N ASP A 71 -20.83 4.74 2.11
CA ASP A 71 -22.15 4.96 1.51
C ASP A 71 -22.43 4.00 0.34
N ASP A 72 -21.37 3.52 -0.32
CA ASP A 72 -21.43 2.60 -1.45
C ASP A 72 -21.32 1.13 -0.99
N ALA A 73 -22.02 0.22 -1.67
CA ALA A 73 -22.20 -1.16 -1.22
C ALA A 73 -20.96 -2.06 -1.42
N ASP A 74 -20.01 -1.61 -2.22
CA ASP A 74 -18.72 -2.25 -2.52
C ASP A 74 -17.60 -1.78 -1.58
N ASP A 75 -17.76 -0.61 -0.97
CA ASP A 75 -16.88 -0.11 0.07
C ASP A 75 -17.04 -0.91 1.36
N THR A 76 -16.10 -1.84 1.55
CA THR A 76 -16.15 -2.80 2.64
C THR A 76 -14.82 -2.91 3.38
N GLY A 77 -14.90 -3.18 4.68
CA GLY A 77 -13.72 -3.35 5.53
C GLY A 77 -13.95 -4.31 6.69
N ALA A 78 -12.86 -4.87 7.22
CA ALA A 78 -12.87 -5.66 8.44
C ALA A 78 -11.60 -5.44 9.26
N LEU A 79 -11.72 -5.48 10.59
CA LEU A 79 -10.57 -5.52 11.47
C LEU A 79 -10.09 -6.98 11.63
N LEU A 80 -8.86 -7.25 11.21
CA LEU A 80 -8.15 -8.50 11.41
C LEU A 80 -7.20 -8.37 12.61
N THR A 81 -7.47 -9.09 13.69
CA THR A 81 -6.49 -9.25 14.79
C THR A 81 -5.43 -10.27 14.40
N LEU A 82 -4.15 -9.89 14.50
CA LEU A 82 -3.04 -10.76 14.17
C LEU A 82 -2.64 -11.65 15.35
N ARG A 83 -2.13 -12.85 15.05
CA ARG A 83 -1.57 -13.76 16.07
C ARG A 83 -0.27 -13.22 16.66
N GLU A 84 0.53 -12.58 15.82
CA GLU A 84 1.73 -11.85 16.18
C GLU A 84 1.65 -10.46 15.54
N PRO A 85 2.08 -9.38 16.22
CA PRO A 85 2.10 -8.06 15.61
C PRO A 85 2.91 -8.08 14.31
N PHE A 86 2.45 -7.35 13.29
CA PHE A 86 3.24 -7.10 12.09
C PHE A 86 3.80 -5.68 12.15
N GLU A 87 5.07 -5.51 11.79
CA GLU A 87 5.74 -4.22 11.86
C GLU A 87 5.80 -3.56 10.49
N LEU A 88 5.19 -2.38 10.37
CA LEU A 88 5.16 -1.59 9.13
C LEU A 88 5.71 -0.18 9.44
N TYR A 89 6.82 0.21 8.79
CA TYR A 89 7.56 1.44 9.10
C TYR A 89 7.98 1.55 10.58
N GLN A 90 8.58 0.48 11.13
CA GLN A 90 9.02 0.38 12.53
C GLN A 90 7.91 0.54 13.58
N ARG A 91 6.65 0.35 13.19
CA ARG A 91 5.51 0.40 14.09
C ARG A 91 4.83 -0.95 14.15
N PRO A 92 4.95 -1.70 15.25
CA PRO A 92 4.25 -2.96 15.41
C PRO A 92 2.75 -2.69 15.52
N SER A 93 1.97 -3.36 14.70
CA SER A 93 0.51 -3.33 14.72
C SER A 93 -0.04 -4.70 15.09
N PRO A 94 -0.83 -4.83 16.18
CA PRO A 94 -1.46 -6.09 16.55
C PRO A 94 -2.66 -6.44 15.68
N SER A 95 -3.14 -5.48 14.88
CA SER A 95 -4.30 -5.62 14.02
C SER A 95 -4.07 -4.90 12.70
N LEU A 96 -4.84 -5.25 11.69
CA LEU A 96 -4.91 -4.56 10.41
C LEU A 96 -6.37 -4.35 10.06
N VAL A 97 -6.70 -3.22 9.45
CA VAL A 97 -7.93 -3.12 8.67
C VAL A 97 -7.66 -3.70 7.29
N VAL A 98 -8.51 -4.61 6.86
CA VAL A 98 -8.49 -5.25 5.54
C VAL A 98 -9.62 -4.66 4.72
N SER A 99 -9.28 -4.00 3.62
CA SER A 99 -10.23 -3.34 2.73
C SER A 99 -10.65 -4.25 1.58
N GLY A 100 -11.92 -4.18 1.18
CA GLY A 100 -12.42 -4.76 -0.06
C GLY A 100 -11.76 -4.14 -1.31
N ASN A 101 -11.33 -2.87 -1.22
CA ASN A 101 -10.60 -2.12 -2.24
C ASN A 101 -9.11 -2.48 -2.33
N GLY A 102 -8.71 -3.66 -1.85
CA GLY A 102 -7.39 -4.23 -2.14
C GLY A 102 -6.20 -3.61 -1.40
N TYR A 103 -6.40 -3.16 -0.16
CA TYR A 103 -5.31 -2.71 0.71
C TYR A 103 -5.46 -3.17 2.17
N LEU A 104 -4.38 -3.01 2.92
CA LEU A 104 -4.30 -3.20 4.36
C LEU A 104 -3.90 -1.89 5.03
N ALA A 105 -4.53 -1.53 6.14
CA ALA A 105 -4.14 -0.40 6.97
C ALA A 105 -3.69 -0.86 8.36
N ALA A 106 -2.51 -0.42 8.79
CA ALA A 106 -1.93 -0.72 10.10
C ALA A 106 -2.54 0.17 11.19
N VAL A 107 -3.81 -0.09 11.50
CA VAL A 107 -4.60 0.54 12.55
C VAL A 107 -5.37 -0.49 13.36
N ASP A 108 -5.79 -0.10 14.55
CA ASP A 108 -6.42 -0.96 15.55
C ASP A 108 -7.96 -0.90 15.55
N ALA A 109 -8.57 -0.03 14.74
CA ALA A 109 -10.02 0.12 14.65
C ALA A 109 -10.49 0.65 13.30
N LEU A 110 -11.70 0.22 12.89
CA LEU A 110 -12.37 0.71 11.68
C LEU A 110 -12.66 2.23 11.72
N ALA A 111 -12.71 2.84 12.90
CA ALA A 111 -12.89 4.29 13.03
C ALA A 111 -11.65 5.10 12.59
N ALA A 112 -10.49 4.46 12.50
CA ALA A 112 -9.26 5.10 12.02
C ALA A 112 -9.09 4.95 10.51
N ASP A 113 -9.41 3.76 9.99
CA ASP A 113 -9.49 3.42 8.57
C ASP A 113 -10.62 2.40 8.42
N ASP A 114 -11.62 2.67 7.62
CA ASP A 114 -12.80 1.83 7.51
C ASP A 114 -12.75 0.93 6.27
N GLY A 115 -11.69 1.00 5.47
CA GLY A 115 -11.57 0.24 4.24
C GLY A 115 -12.26 0.87 3.02
N SER A 116 -12.97 1.99 3.14
CA SER A 116 -13.80 2.55 2.04
C SER A 116 -13.01 3.34 0.99
N ASP A 117 -11.70 3.50 1.15
CA ASP A 117 -10.91 4.23 0.16
C ASP A 117 -10.78 3.45 -1.16
N PHE A 118 -11.62 3.78 -2.15
CA PHE A 118 -11.55 3.26 -3.52
C PHE A 118 -10.62 4.08 -4.43
N ALA A 119 -10.21 5.29 -3.99
CA ALA A 119 -9.50 6.24 -4.82
C ALA A 119 -8.00 5.97 -4.79
N ASN A 120 -7.57 5.04 -5.65
CA ASN A 120 -6.15 4.75 -5.80
C ASN A 120 -5.39 6.02 -6.22
N ALA A 121 -4.26 6.26 -5.56
CA ALA A 121 -3.37 7.36 -5.88
C ALA A 121 -1.94 6.86 -5.95
N CYS A 122 -1.12 7.48 -6.79
CA CYS A 122 0.30 7.15 -6.81
C CYS A 122 0.94 7.61 -5.50
N PRO A 123 1.70 6.75 -4.81
CA PRO A 123 2.23 7.08 -3.50
C PRO A 123 3.16 8.30 -3.50
N GLU A 124 3.72 8.66 -4.66
CA GLU A 124 4.54 9.86 -4.85
C GLU A 124 3.70 11.14 -5.00
N ASP A 125 2.42 11.00 -5.40
CA ASP A 125 1.49 12.10 -5.67
C ASP A 125 0.52 12.37 -4.50
N VAL A 126 0.50 11.52 -3.47
CA VAL A 126 -0.30 11.73 -2.24
C VAL A 126 0.34 12.81 -1.36
N GLY A 127 0.22 14.06 -1.81
CA GLY A 127 0.16 15.21 -0.90
C GLY A 127 -1.08 15.20 0.00
N ARG A 128 -1.98 14.22 -0.19
CA ARG A 128 -3.16 13.96 0.62
C ARG A 128 -3.00 12.66 1.41
N ARG A 129 -2.93 12.84 2.72
CA ARG A 129 -3.08 11.82 3.75
C ARG A 129 -4.37 11.02 3.51
N PRO A 130 -4.29 9.69 3.29
CA PRO A 130 -5.44 8.87 3.62
C PRO A 130 -5.66 8.97 5.14
N PRO A 131 -6.90 9.14 5.62
CA PRO A 131 -7.17 8.88 7.03
C PRO A 131 -6.69 7.45 7.37
N GLY A 132 -6.05 7.23 8.52
CA GLY A 132 -5.89 5.85 9.01
C GLY A 132 -4.53 5.15 8.89
N GLY A 133 -3.40 5.84 9.05
CA GLY A 133 -2.11 5.18 9.35
C GLY A 133 -1.32 4.70 8.13
N SER A 134 -0.36 3.79 8.36
CA SER A 134 0.46 3.20 7.29
C SER A 134 -0.33 2.12 6.55
N ARG A 135 -0.15 1.99 5.24
CA ARG A 135 -0.88 1.03 4.40
C ARG A 135 0.03 0.16 3.54
N ILE A 136 -0.45 -1.04 3.25
CA ILE A 136 0.06 -1.94 2.20
C ILE A 136 -0.98 -1.94 1.09
N LEU A 137 -0.62 -1.45 -0.08
CA LEU A 137 -1.47 -1.35 -1.26
C LEU A 137 -1.24 -2.62 -2.09
N VAL A 138 -2.11 -3.61 -1.91
CA VAL A 138 -1.96 -4.94 -2.52
C VAL A 138 -2.40 -4.88 -3.99
N TYR A 139 -3.56 -4.30 -4.22
CA TYR A 139 -4.14 -4.01 -5.52
C TYR A 139 -5.15 -2.88 -5.29
N HIS A 140 -4.67 -1.73 -4.83
CA HIS A 140 -5.57 -0.65 -4.41
C HIS A 140 -6.25 -0.04 -5.63
N ASP A 141 -7.57 -0.19 -5.70
CA ASP A 141 -8.46 0.27 -6.78
C ASP A 141 -9.92 0.23 -6.26
N ASP A 142 -10.85 0.67 -7.09
CA ASP A 142 -12.29 0.55 -6.86
C ASP A 142 -12.76 -0.88 -7.17
N LEU A 143 -12.81 -1.73 -6.12
CA LEU A 143 -13.01 -3.18 -6.24
C LEU A 143 -14.28 -3.66 -5.55
N ARG A 144 -14.86 -4.73 -6.09
CA ARG A 144 -15.93 -5.50 -5.46
C ARG A 144 -15.71 -6.99 -5.56
N ALA A 145 -16.26 -7.74 -4.60
CA ALA A 145 -16.32 -9.19 -4.67
C ALA A 145 -17.41 -9.66 -5.66
N ARG A 146 -17.08 -10.63 -6.51
CA ARG A 146 -18.07 -11.36 -7.32
C ARG A 146 -18.84 -12.36 -6.45
N PRO A 147 -19.98 -12.91 -6.92
CA PRO A 147 -20.63 -14.02 -6.23
C PRO A 147 -19.65 -15.18 -5.99
N GLY A 148 -19.47 -15.57 -4.72
CA GLY A 148 -18.51 -16.59 -4.30
C GLY A 148 -17.08 -16.09 -4.06
N GLY A 149 -16.80 -14.82 -4.36
CA GLY A 149 -15.57 -14.13 -3.97
C GLY A 149 -15.62 -13.63 -2.53
N GLY A 150 -14.47 -13.30 -1.98
CA GLY A 150 -14.33 -12.81 -0.62
C GLY A 150 -12.89 -12.74 -0.15
N VAL A 151 -12.71 -12.25 1.08
CA VAL A 151 -11.40 -12.24 1.75
C VAL A 151 -11.30 -13.42 2.69
N ARG A 152 -10.14 -14.06 2.69
CA ARG A 152 -9.78 -15.10 3.66
C ARG A 152 -8.37 -14.90 4.17
N HIS A 153 -8.07 -15.43 5.35
CA HIS A 153 -6.76 -15.30 5.95
C HIS A 153 -6.33 -16.56 6.70
N ALA A 154 -5.03 -16.73 6.85
CA ALA A 154 -4.45 -17.78 7.68
C ALA A 154 -3.17 -17.26 8.36
N TRP A 155 -2.86 -17.84 9.52
CA TRP A 155 -1.56 -17.66 10.16
C TRP A 155 -0.82 -18.98 10.16
N PHE A 156 0.47 -18.92 9.87
CA PHE A 156 1.35 -20.08 9.87
C PHE A 156 2.51 -19.84 10.84
N PRO A 157 2.81 -20.78 11.77
CA PRO A 157 3.98 -20.68 12.63
C PRO A 157 5.31 -20.81 11.85
N SER A 158 5.26 -21.44 10.68
CA SER A 158 6.33 -21.49 9.68
C SER A 158 5.68 -21.27 8.33
N CYS A 159 6.05 -20.20 7.64
CA CYS A 159 5.40 -19.81 6.40
C CYS A 159 5.61 -20.87 5.29
N PRO A 160 4.55 -21.26 4.56
CA PRO A 160 4.67 -22.19 3.43
C PRO A 160 5.56 -21.64 2.31
N ARG A 161 5.44 -20.34 2.01
CA ARG A 161 6.37 -19.60 1.15
C ARG A 161 7.59 -19.19 1.97
N ALA A 162 8.78 -19.61 1.58
CA ALA A 162 10.02 -19.13 2.21
C ALA A 162 10.16 -17.60 2.05
N SER A 163 10.60 -16.91 3.11
CA SER A 163 11.03 -15.51 2.97
C SER A 163 12.39 -15.43 2.31
N ASP A 164 12.70 -14.30 1.70
CA ASP A 164 14.01 -14.03 1.11
C ASP A 164 15.09 -13.78 2.18
N SER A 165 14.71 -13.75 3.47
CA SER A 165 15.67 -13.82 4.59
C SER A 165 16.43 -15.15 4.64
N GLY A 166 15.86 -16.21 4.04
CA GLY A 166 16.42 -17.56 4.03
C GLY A 166 16.09 -18.41 5.27
N GLU A 167 15.45 -17.83 6.29
CA GLU A 167 15.14 -18.52 7.55
C GLU A 167 13.64 -18.83 7.69
N PRO A 168 13.24 -20.00 8.24
CA PRO A 168 11.85 -20.27 8.56
C PRO A 168 11.30 -19.30 9.60
N GLU A 169 10.17 -18.67 9.28
CA GLU A 169 9.53 -17.68 10.15
C GLU A 169 8.01 -17.73 10.04
N PRO A 170 7.28 -17.24 11.07
CA PRO A 170 5.83 -17.14 11.02
C PRO A 170 5.37 -16.08 10.02
N CYS A 171 4.22 -16.34 9.39
CA CYS A 171 3.59 -15.37 8.50
C CYS A 171 2.07 -15.33 8.66
N THR A 172 1.48 -14.17 8.36
CA THR A 172 0.04 -14.04 8.11
C THR A 172 -0.18 -13.88 6.62
N VAL A 173 -1.10 -14.66 6.05
CA VAL A 173 -1.50 -14.58 4.66
C VAL A 173 -2.93 -14.04 4.61
N ILE A 174 -3.15 -12.99 3.81
CA ILE A 174 -4.47 -12.43 3.53
C ILE A 174 -4.70 -12.53 2.02
N GLU A 175 -5.81 -13.13 1.61
CA GLU A 175 -6.16 -13.34 0.22
C GLU A 175 -7.45 -12.60 -0.15
N TRP A 176 -7.43 -11.89 -1.27
CA TRP A 176 -8.60 -11.44 -2.01
C TRP A 176 -8.82 -12.42 -3.16
N ASN A 177 -9.93 -13.15 -3.13
CA ASN A 177 -10.28 -14.11 -4.17
C ASN A 177 -11.60 -13.73 -4.83
N GLY A 178 -11.65 -13.71 -6.15
CA GLY A 178 -12.89 -13.44 -6.87
C GLY A 178 -13.27 -11.96 -6.91
N TYR A 179 -12.29 -11.04 -6.82
CA TYR A 179 -12.55 -9.60 -6.90
C TYR A 179 -12.50 -9.08 -8.34
N GLU A 180 -13.19 -7.98 -8.62
CA GLU A 180 -13.12 -7.27 -9.90
C GLU A 180 -13.30 -5.76 -9.67
N ARG A 181 -12.94 -4.96 -10.66
CA ARG A 181 -13.24 -3.53 -10.64
C ARG A 181 -14.73 -3.26 -10.78
N VAL A 182 -15.21 -2.21 -10.10
CA VAL A 182 -16.63 -1.84 -10.11
C VAL A 182 -17.07 -1.30 -11.48
N SER A 183 -16.19 -0.56 -12.17
CA SER A 183 -16.48 0.17 -13.42
C SER A 183 -15.25 0.27 -14.34
N PRO A 184 -15.39 0.35 -15.68
CA PRO A 184 -16.63 0.41 -16.46
C PRO A 184 -17.17 -0.94 -16.96
N LEU A 185 -16.41 -2.04 -16.84
CA LEU A 185 -16.84 -3.36 -17.31
C LEU A 185 -16.47 -4.44 -16.29
N PRO A 186 -17.39 -5.38 -15.98
CA PRO A 186 -17.05 -6.57 -15.22
C PRO A 186 -15.90 -7.32 -15.86
N SER A 187 -15.01 -7.89 -15.05
CA SER A 187 -13.88 -8.63 -15.57
C SER A 187 -14.24 -10.09 -15.80
N SER A 188 -13.90 -10.60 -16.97
CA SER A 188 -13.96 -12.03 -17.29
C SER A 188 -12.99 -12.85 -16.43
N ARG A 189 -11.90 -12.26 -15.95
CA ARG A 189 -10.91 -12.87 -15.07
C ARG A 189 -10.88 -12.16 -13.72
N PRO A 190 -11.39 -12.76 -12.64
CA PRO A 190 -11.32 -12.10 -11.35
C PRO A 190 -9.87 -11.99 -10.86
N LEU A 191 -9.61 -10.94 -10.09
CA LEU A 191 -8.43 -10.80 -9.26
C LEU A 191 -8.40 -11.92 -8.22
N GLN A 192 -7.22 -12.54 -8.11
CA GLN A 192 -6.86 -13.43 -7.03
C GLN A 192 -5.44 -13.08 -6.58
N ALA A 193 -5.34 -12.44 -5.41
CA ALA A 193 -4.10 -11.89 -4.89
C ALA A 193 -3.94 -12.13 -3.39
N GLN A 194 -2.69 -12.21 -2.94
CA GLN A 194 -2.32 -12.38 -1.55
C GLN A 194 -1.33 -11.32 -1.08
N ALA A 195 -1.48 -10.91 0.17
CA ALA A 195 -0.40 -10.35 0.95
C ALA A 195 0.12 -11.41 1.93
N VAL A 196 1.41 -11.70 1.87
CA VAL A 196 2.14 -12.54 2.83
C VAL A 196 2.97 -11.62 3.71
N LEU A 197 2.66 -11.57 4.99
CA LEU A 197 3.27 -10.70 5.98
C LEU A 197 4.19 -11.54 6.88
N TYR A 198 5.50 -11.37 6.73
CA TYR A 198 6.50 -12.09 7.51
C TYR A 198 6.78 -11.37 8.83
N HIS A 199 6.56 -12.06 9.96
CA HIS A 199 6.53 -11.38 11.27
C HIS A 199 7.92 -11.10 11.87
N ARG A 200 9.00 -11.74 11.38
CA ARG A 200 10.36 -11.52 11.91
C ARG A 200 11.21 -10.66 10.97
N SER A 201 11.21 -10.97 9.68
CA SER A 201 11.96 -10.21 8.67
C SER A 201 11.24 -8.92 8.27
N HIS A 202 9.93 -8.83 8.53
CA HIS A 202 9.08 -7.73 8.08
C HIS A 202 9.02 -7.59 6.55
N GLU A 203 9.41 -8.65 5.82
CA GLU A 203 9.15 -8.78 4.39
C GLU A 203 7.63 -8.77 4.14
N ILE A 204 7.23 -8.10 3.07
CA ILE A 204 5.88 -8.13 2.54
C ILE A 204 5.98 -8.70 1.14
N ALA A 205 5.37 -9.86 0.91
CA ALA A 205 5.29 -10.44 -0.42
C ALA A 205 3.85 -10.38 -0.95
N LEU A 206 3.65 -9.65 -2.03
CA LEU A 206 2.39 -9.56 -2.75
C LEU A 206 2.42 -10.59 -3.89
N GLN A 207 1.51 -11.55 -3.87
CA GLN A 207 1.44 -12.64 -4.86
C GLN A 207 0.15 -12.50 -5.69
N TYR A 208 0.25 -12.59 -7.01
CA TYR A 208 -0.89 -12.44 -7.91
C TYR A 208 -1.10 -13.74 -8.68
N ALA A 209 -2.06 -14.58 -8.28
CA ALA A 209 -2.42 -15.77 -9.05
C ALA A 209 -3.07 -15.36 -10.37
N SER A 210 -3.96 -14.36 -10.32
CA SER A 210 -4.56 -13.69 -11.47
C SER A 210 -4.63 -12.18 -11.21
N VAL A 211 -4.69 -11.42 -12.31
CA VAL A 211 -5.04 -9.99 -12.31
C VAL A 211 -6.29 -9.82 -13.16
N ASP A 212 -7.02 -8.73 -12.93
CA ASP A 212 -8.23 -8.44 -13.70
C ASP A 212 -7.91 -8.10 -15.18
N ASP A 213 -8.94 -7.95 -16.01
CA ASP A 213 -8.77 -7.63 -17.43
C ASP A 213 -8.19 -6.24 -17.70
N SER A 214 -8.13 -5.38 -16.69
CA SER A 214 -7.39 -4.11 -16.80
C SER A 214 -5.88 -4.32 -16.71
N HIS A 215 -5.39 -5.53 -16.37
CA HIS A 215 -3.97 -5.81 -16.22
C HIS A 215 -3.28 -4.83 -15.25
N ALA A 216 -3.96 -4.51 -14.13
CA ALA A 216 -3.53 -3.53 -13.14
C ALA A 216 -3.34 -2.09 -13.68
N ALA A 217 -3.99 -1.73 -14.80
CA ALA A 217 -3.86 -0.41 -15.43
C ALA A 217 -4.24 0.76 -14.52
N SER A 218 -5.10 0.54 -13.54
CA SER A 218 -5.58 1.52 -12.57
C SER A 218 -5.21 1.17 -11.15
N ALA A 219 -4.52 0.07 -10.90
CA ALA A 219 -4.19 -0.33 -9.55
C ALA A 219 -2.95 0.40 -9.03
N THR A 220 -2.95 0.71 -7.74
CA THR A 220 -1.73 1.08 -7.00
C THR A 220 -1.23 -0.13 -6.21
N ILE A 221 0.06 -0.44 -6.38
CA ILE A 221 0.76 -1.54 -5.71
C ILE A 221 1.97 -0.97 -5.01
N GLY A 222 2.03 -1.12 -3.68
CA GLY A 222 3.01 -0.39 -2.90
C GLY A 222 2.87 -0.53 -1.40
N VAL A 223 3.70 0.24 -0.70
CA VAL A 223 3.58 0.52 0.73
C VAL A 223 3.63 2.02 0.94
N MET A 224 2.90 2.51 1.92
CA MET A 224 2.94 3.92 2.32
C MET A 224 2.82 4.06 3.83
N GLY A 225 3.48 5.06 4.40
CA GLY A 225 3.48 5.25 5.84
C GLY A 225 4.07 6.59 6.24
N LEU A 226 4.29 6.75 7.55
CA LEU A 226 4.78 7.99 8.15
C LEU A 226 3.94 9.21 7.72
N GLU A 227 2.62 9.03 7.65
CA GLU A 227 1.65 10.06 7.19
C GLU A 227 1.82 10.44 5.71
N GLY A 228 2.18 9.46 4.87
CA GLY A 228 2.46 9.67 3.44
C GLY A 228 3.85 10.23 3.17
N ARG A 229 4.68 10.43 4.21
CA ARG A 229 6.05 10.93 4.06
C ARG A 229 7.06 9.85 3.70
N ALA A 230 6.68 8.58 3.71
CA ALA A 230 7.50 7.52 3.15
C ALA A 230 6.58 6.62 2.36
N ALA A 231 6.91 6.41 1.10
CA ALA A 231 6.13 5.53 0.25
C ALA A 231 7.03 4.86 -0.77
N ARG A 232 6.61 3.68 -1.20
CA ARG A 232 7.32 2.92 -2.20
C ARG A 232 6.32 2.17 -3.05
N SER A 233 6.25 2.53 -4.32
CA SER A 233 5.42 1.84 -5.31
C SER A 233 6.24 0.81 -6.09
N ALA A 234 5.57 -0.27 -6.50
CA ALA A 234 6.05 -1.16 -7.56
C ALA A 234 5.34 -0.86 -8.88
N SER A 235 4.06 -0.49 -8.80
CA SER A 235 3.25 0.00 -9.92
C SER A 235 2.23 1.00 -9.41
N CYS A 236 1.88 1.98 -10.25
CA CYS A 236 0.73 2.84 -10.02
C CYS A 236 0.14 3.25 -11.37
N ASN A 237 -1.12 2.94 -11.62
CA ASN A 237 -1.83 3.36 -12.84
C ASN A 237 -1.07 3.00 -14.13
N LEU A 238 -0.43 1.83 -14.14
CA LEU A 238 0.41 1.36 -15.24
C LEU A 238 0.05 -0.07 -15.60
N GLU A 239 -0.52 -0.22 -16.80
CA GLU A 239 -0.89 -1.51 -17.37
C GLU A 239 0.34 -2.42 -17.50
N GLN A 240 0.16 -3.73 -17.32
CA GLN A 240 1.17 -4.78 -17.55
C GLN A 240 2.44 -4.68 -16.67
N ARG A 241 2.42 -3.84 -15.63
CA ARG A 241 3.48 -3.84 -14.61
C ARG A 241 3.34 -4.99 -13.62
N THR A 242 2.09 -5.37 -13.31
CA THR A 242 1.77 -6.53 -12.50
C THR A 242 1.00 -7.52 -13.35
N LEU A 243 1.47 -8.76 -13.35
CA LEU A 243 0.98 -9.81 -14.23
C LEU A 243 0.38 -10.95 -13.42
N ALA A 244 -0.46 -11.77 -14.06
CA ALA A 244 -0.85 -13.04 -13.48
C ALA A 244 0.40 -13.91 -13.26
N ARG A 245 0.40 -14.69 -12.19
CA ARG A 245 1.52 -15.54 -11.76
C ARG A 245 2.82 -14.77 -11.54
N SER A 246 2.70 -13.59 -10.95
CA SER A 246 3.83 -12.74 -10.58
C SER A 246 3.80 -12.37 -9.11
N SER A 247 4.90 -11.84 -8.61
CA SER A 247 4.98 -11.31 -7.25
C SER A 247 5.82 -10.04 -7.15
N VAL A 248 5.56 -9.28 -6.10
CA VAL A 248 6.28 -8.08 -5.70
C VAL A 248 6.61 -8.19 -4.22
N CYS A 249 7.88 -7.99 -3.85
CA CYS A 249 8.33 -8.03 -2.47
C CYS A 249 8.82 -6.66 -2.03
N PHE A 250 8.46 -6.26 -0.82
CA PHE A 250 8.97 -5.10 -0.11
C PHE A 250 9.79 -5.58 1.07
N PHE A 251 11.06 -5.17 1.13
CA PHE A 251 11.98 -5.51 2.20
C PHE A 251 12.18 -4.31 3.11
N ASP A 252 11.92 -4.53 4.40
CA ASP A 252 12.25 -3.56 5.45
C ASP A 252 13.77 -3.26 5.41
N PRO A 253 14.20 -2.00 5.56
CA PRO A 253 15.60 -1.59 5.38
C PRO A 253 16.53 -1.94 6.56
N ARG A 254 16.08 -2.69 7.56
CA ARG A 254 16.88 -3.08 8.74
C ARG A 254 17.57 -4.42 8.59
#